data_AF-A0A2W5AUP1-F1
#
_entry.id   AF-A0A2W5AUP1-F1
#
_cell.length_a   1.000
_cell.length_b   1.000
_cell.length_c   1.000
_cell.angle_alpha   90.00
_cell.angle_beta   90.00
_cell.angle_gamma   90.00
#
_symmetry.space_group_name_H-M   'P 1'
#
loop_
_entity.id
_entity.type
_entity.pdbx_description
1 polymer ?
#
loop_
_entity_poly.entity_id
_entity_poly.type
_entity_poly.pdbx_seq_one_letter_code
_entity_poly.pdbx_strand_id
1 'polypeptide(L)'
;MSTMSALKSLIPGSRRRKKSSPLVLILLAVLVIAGGLYTGAFDDVLGDRGGESTESAAPADGQAPNQAFFQLSAAQASMAREQLNGLQVKPKYESGYERSKFGKPWTDKAQGVAFAGNSCGTRDDILNRDLVNPQHKDNCVVTSGKLWNPYGTKGNPNNDWIDFTRGSGTAVDIDHV
;
A
#
# COMPACT_ATOMS: atom_id res chain seq x y z
N MET A 1 -52.48 43.74 -20.68
CA MET A 1 -52.76 43.57 -19.24
C MET A 1 -52.16 42.25 -18.80
N SER A 2 -51.34 42.29 -17.74
CA SER A 2 -50.90 41.17 -16.88
C SER A 2 -49.98 40.10 -17.50
N THR A 3 -48.90 39.63 -16.88
CA THR A 3 -48.14 39.97 -15.66
C THR A 3 -46.82 39.18 -15.75
N MET A 4 -45.74 39.76 -15.25
CA MET A 4 -44.42 39.14 -15.04
C MET A 4 -44.50 37.91 -14.12
N SER A 5 -43.61 36.93 -14.29
CA SER A 5 -42.82 36.41 -13.15
C SER A 5 -41.69 35.47 -13.59
N ALA A 6 -40.46 35.95 -13.43
CA ALA A 6 -39.26 35.13 -13.28
C ALA A 6 -39.07 34.83 -11.78
N LEU A 7 -38.56 33.65 -11.40
CA LEU A 7 -37.85 33.40 -10.12
C LEU A 7 -37.11 32.04 -10.24
N LYS A 8 -35.81 32.00 -10.55
CA LYS A 8 -34.63 32.08 -9.66
C LYS A 8 -34.50 30.92 -8.65
N SER A 9 -33.63 29.96 -9.02
CA SER A 9 -32.51 29.41 -8.25
C SER A 9 -32.66 29.27 -6.72
N LEU A 10 -32.77 28.02 -6.26
CA LEU A 10 -32.57 27.60 -4.87
C LEU A 10 -31.08 27.32 -4.63
N ILE A 11 -30.37 28.33 -4.09
CA ILE A 11 -29.05 28.17 -3.48
C ILE A 11 -29.28 28.06 -1.95
N PRO A 12 -28.82 27.00 -1.26
CA PRO A 12 -28.89 26.95 0.19
C PRO A 12 -27.93 27.96 0.81
N GLY A 13 -28.48 28.83 1.67
CA GLY A 13 -27.79 29.95 2.30
C GLY A 13 -26.64 29.53 3.23
N SER A 14 -25.54 30.28 3.14
CA SER A 14 -24.39 30.18 4.03
C SER A 14 -24.77 30.51 5.48
N ARG A 15 -24.63 29.56 6.40
CA ARG A 15 -24.69 29.83 7.84
C ARG A 15 -23.50 30.72 8.23
N ARG A 16 -23.75 31.96 8.65
CA ARG A 16 -22.72 32.88 9.19
C ARG A 16 -22.12 32.30 10.48
N ARG A 17 -20.86 31.85 10.44
CA ARG A 17 -20.06 31.56 11.64
C ARG A 17 -19.82 32.87 12.41
N LYS A 18 -20.38 33.01 13.62
CA LYS A 18 -19.99 34.08 14.56
C LYS A 18 -18.52 33.86 14.94
N LYS A 19 -17.64 34.80 14.58
CA LYS A 19 -16.24 34.79 15.02
C LYS A 19 -16.21 35.10 16.52
N SER A 20 -15.84 34.13 17.35
CA SER A 20 -15.58 34.36 18.77
C SER A 20 -14.34 35.24 18.93
N SER A 21 -14.42 36.24 19.82
CA SER A 21 -13.32 37.17 20.09
C SER A 21 -12.12 36.43 20.71
N PRO A 22 -10.87 36.70 20.27
CA PRO A 22 -9.68 36.02 20.78
C PRO A 22 -9.50 36.16 22.30
N LEU A 23 -10.06 37.22 22.89
CA LEU A 23 -10.06 37.44 24.33
C LEU A 23 -10.83 36.37 25.11
N VAL A 24 -11.92 35.83 24.54
CA VAL A 24 -12.72 34.77 25.20
C VAL A 24 -11.96 33.44 25.22
N LEU A 25 -11.18 33.17 24.17
CA LEU A 25 -10.35 31.95 24.09
C LEU A 25 -9.16 32.02 25.05
N ILE A 26 -8.53 33.19 25.18
CA ILE A 26 -7.41 33.40 26.11
C ILE A 26 -7.90 33.25 27.56
N LEU A 27 -9.06 33.81 27.89
CA LEU A 27 -9.60 33.75 29.26
C LEU A 27 -10.02 32.32 29.66
N LEU A 28 -10.56 31.54 28.72
CA LEU A 28 -10.81 30.10 28.92
C LEU A 28 -9.52 29.31 29.11
N ALA A 29 -8.48 29.58 28.32
CA ALA A 29 -7.19 28.90 28.46
C ALA A 29 -6.55 29.18 29.83
N VAL A 30 -6.59 30.42 30.31
CA VAL A 30 -6.06 30.79 31.63
C VAL A 30 -6.83 30.11 32.76
N LEU A 31 -8.16 29.99 32.66
CA LEU A 31 -8.97 29.29 33.66
C LEU A 31 -8.69 27.78 33.72
N VAL A 32 -8.43 27.14 32.57
CA VAL A 32 -8.03 25.73 32.52
C VAL A 32 -6.65 25.51 33.14
N ILE A 33 -5.70 26.40 32.87
CA ILE A 33 -4.33 26.34 33.43
C ILE A 33 -4.35 26.58 34.95
N ALA A 34 -5.10 27.58 35.42
CA ALA A 34 -5.24 27.85 36.85
C ALA A 34 -5.96 26.70 37.59
N GLY A 35 -6.97 26.09 36.96
CA GLY A 35 -7.71 24.96 37.54
C GLY A 35 -6.89 23.67 37.67
N GLY A 36 -6.07 23.34 36.67
CA GLY A 36 -5.23 22.13 36.77
C GLY A 36 -4.00 22.30 37.67
N LEU A 37 -3.49 23.52 37.88
CA LEU A 37 -2.47 23.79 38.91
C LEU A 37 -3.00 23.58 40.34
N TYR A 38 -4.31 23.74 40.54
CA TYR A 38 -4.96 23.53 41.84
C TYR A 38 -5.28 22.05 42.15
N THR A 39 -5.22 21.17 41.14
CA THR A 39 -5.64 19.76 41.24
C THR A 39 -4.54 18.75 40.88
N GLY A 40 -3.34 19.20 40.51
CA GLY A 40 -2.20 18.32 40.23
C GLY A 40 -2.32 17.51 38.92
N ALA A 41 -3.22 17.88 38.02
CA ALA A 41 -3.49 17.13 36.79
C ALA A 41 -2.57 17.48 35.59
N PHE A 42 -1.49 18.25 35.81
CA PHE A 42 -0.60 18.71 34.73
C PHE A 42 0.74 17.97 34.64
N ASP A 43 1.10 17.13 35.60
CA ASP A 43 2.37 16.36 35.55
C ASP A 43 2.37 15.32 34.41
N ASP A 44 1.20 14.83 33.97
CA ASP A 44 1.08 13.90 32.84
C ASP A 44 1.26 14.56 31.45
N VAL A 45 1.16 15.89 31.35
CA VAL A 45 1.14 16.59 30.04
C VAL A 45 2.52 17.10 29.61
N LEU A 46 3.48 17.22 30.55
CA LEU A 46 4.84 17.68 30.25
C LEU A 46 5.92 16.61 30.52
N GLY A 47 5.52 15.34 30.44
CA GLY A 47 6.39 14.16 30.58
C GLY A 47 7.79 14.35 29.98
N ASP A 48 8.75 14.29 30.90
CA ASP A 48 10.19 14.39 30.75
C ASP A 48 10.74 13.60 29.55
N ARG A 49 11.47 14.30 28.66
CA ARG A 49 12.29 13.68 27.60
C ARG A 49 13.71 13.41 28.15
N GLY A 50 13.78 12.74 29.29
CA GLY A 50 15.00 12.20 29.88
C GLY A 50 15.20 10.76 29.40
N GLY A 51 16.29 10.53 28.67
CA GLY A 51 16.57 9.25 28.03
C GLY A 51 16.77 8.11 29.02
N GLU A 52 16.08 7.01 28.76
CA GLU A 52 16.56 5.68 29.08
C GLU A 52 16.39 4.86 27.81
N SER A 53 17.50 4.63 27.11
CA SER A 53 17.59 3.60 26.09
C SER A 53 17.42 2.26 26.79
N THR A 54 16.17 1.89 27.04
CA THR A 54 15.77 0.51 27.20
C THR A 54 16.00 -0.10 25.82
N GLU A 55 17.17 -0.72 25.67
CA GLU A 55 17.39 -1.80 24.74
C GLU A 55 16.16 -2.70 24.84
N SER A 56 15.31 -2.61 23.82
CA SER A 56 14.08 -3.38 23.75
C SER A 56 14.51 -4.83 23.71
N ALA A 57 14.55 -5.45 24.88
CA ALA A 57 14.56 -6.89 25.01
C ALA A 57 13.39 -7.36 24.15
N ALA A 58 13.74 -8.01 23.03
CA ALA A 58 12.77 -8.72 22.22
C ALA A 58 11.91 -9.54 23.19
N PRO A 59 10.57 -9.60 23.02
CA PRO A 59 9.81 -10.61 23.72
C PRO A 59 10.39 -11.96 23.31
N ALA A 60 11.16 -12.56 24.22
CA ALA A 60 11.33 -14.01 24.24
C ALA A 60 9.90 -14.57 24.35
N ASP A 61 9.55 -15.43 23.40
CA ASP A 61 8.21 -15.98 23.14
C ASP A 61 7.32 -15.15 22.19
N GLY A 62 7.94 -14.35 21.32
CA GLY A 62 7.34 -13.95 20.05
C GLY A 62 7.25 -15.14 19.09
N GLN A 63 6.16 -15.90 19.21
CA GLN A 63 5.79 -16.96 18.29
C GLN A 63 5.90 -16.45 16.83
N ALA A 64 6.88 -16.94 16.08
CA ALA A 64 7.07 -16.61 14.65
C ALA A 64 5.72 -16.67 13.90
N PRO A 65 5.46 -15.78 12.91
CA PRO A 65 4.14 -15.58 12.29
C PRO A 65 3.56 -16.81 11.56
N ASN A 66 4.20 -17.97 11.68
CA ASN A 66 3.92 -19.25 11.06
C ASN A 66 3.82 -20.42 12.06
N GLN A 67 3.95 -20.24 13.39
CA GLN A 67 3.90 -21.40 14.29
C GLN A 67 2.51 -22.02 14.46
N ALA A 68 1.46 -21.34 13.99
CA ALA A 68 0.12 -21.91 13.89
C ALA A 68 -0.06 -22.81 12.65
N PHE A 69 0.88 -22.81 11.69
CA PHE A 69 0.60 -23.41 10.37
C PHE A 69 1.16 -24.80 10.13
N PHE A 70 2.25 -25.26 10.76
CA PHE A 70 2.60 -26.69 10.79
C PHE A 70 3.50 -26.98 12.00
N GLN A 71 3.02 -27.76 12.96
CA GLN A 71 3.91 -28.41 13.94
C GLN A 71 4.68 -29.50 13.18
N LEU A 72 5.84 -29.13 12.63
CA LEU A 72 6.65 -30.02 11.81
C LEU A 72 7.37 -31.02 12.75
N SER A 73 6.97 -32.29 12.72
CA SER A 73 7.60 -33.32 13.54
C SER A 73 9.06 -33.56 13.13
N ALA A 74 9.86 -34.10 14.05
CA ALA A 74 11.23 -34.51 13.75
C ALA A 74 11.30 -35.51 12.59
N ALA A 75 10.30 -36.41 12.48
CA ALA A 75 10.19 -37.35 11.36
C ALA A 75 9.95 -36.63 10.02
N GLN A 76 9.05 -35.64 9.98
CA GLN A 76 8.82 -34.83 8.78
C GLN A 76 10.06 -34.03 8.38
N ALA A 77 10.81 -33.48 9.36
CA ALA A 77 12.07 -32.81 9.10
C ALA A 77 13.13 -33.76 8.51
N SER A 78 13.21 -35.00 9.02
CA SER A 78 14.13 -36.02 8.49
C SER A 78 13.80 -36.40 7.05
N MET A 79 12.53 -36.69 6.76
CA MET A 79 12.08 -37.01 5.40
C MET A 79 12.36 -35.87 4.42
N ALA A 80 12.10 -34.61 4.81
CA ALA A 80 12.38 -33.46 3.98
C ALA A 80 13.88 -33.32 3.64
N ARG A 81 14.77 -33.61 4.61
CA ARG A 81 16.22 -33.61 4.38
C ARG A 81 16.66 -34.73 3.44
N GLU A 82 16.12 -35.93 3.61
CA GLU A 82 16.38 -37.06 2.70
C GLU A 82 15.94 -36.74 1.27
N GLN A 83 14.74 -36.17 1.11
CA GLN A 83 14.24 -35.72 -0.18
C GLN A 83 15.12 -34.63 -0.80
N LEU A 84 15.53 -33.63 -0.01
CA LEU A 84 16.44 -32.57 -0.45
C LEU A 84 17.79 -33.13 -0.91
N ASN A 85 18.35 -34.09 -0.16
CA ASN A 85 19.58 -34.77 -0.52
C ASN A 85 19.43 -35.63 -1.80
N GLY A 86 18.20 -36.07 -2.10
CA GLY A 86 17.88 -36.80 -3.34
C GLY A 86 17.67 -35.91 -4.57
N LEU A 87 17.62 -34.58 -4.42
CA LEU A 87 17.47 -33.67 -5.56
C LEU A 87 18.78 -33.60 -6.35
N GLN A 88 18.70 -33.85 -7.66
CA GLN A 88 19.82 -33.64 -8.55
C GLN A 88 20.15 -32.15 -8.63
N VAL A 89 21.36 -31.78 -8.23
CA VAL A 89 21.86 -30.39 -8.37
C VAL A 89 22.42 -30.21 -9.77
N LYS A 90 21.77 -29.36 -10.56
CA LYS A 90 22.29 -28.89 -11.85
C LYS A 90 23.29 -27.74 -11.66
N PRO A 91 24.22 -27.53 -12.61
CA PRO A 91 25.09 -26.36 -12.60
C PRO A 91 24.27 -25.05 -12.59
N LYS A 92 24.86 -23.99 -12.01
CA LYS A 92 24.21 -22.69 -11.75
C LYS A 92 23.59 -22.03 -12.99
N TYR A 93 24.09 -22.37 -14.18
CA TYR A 93 23.54 -21.90 -15.45
C TYR A 93 23.61 -23.03 -16.48
N GLU A 94 22.58 -23.10 -17.32
CA GLU A 94 22.61 -23.91 -18.52
C GLU A 94 23.53 -23.21 -19.55
N SER A 95 24.39 -23.98 -20.21
CA SER A 95 25.24 -23.43 -21.28
C SER A 95 24.38 -22.96 -22.46
N GLY A 96 24.71 -21.80 -23.05
CA GLY A 96 24.03 -21.27 -24.23
C GLY A 96 23.02 -20.15 -23.95
N TYR A 97 22.79 -19.80 -22.67
CA TYR A 97 22.06 -18.59 -22.31
C TYR A 97 22.83 -17.34 -22.75
N GLU A 98 22.19 -16.51 -23.57
CA GLU A 98 22.65 -15.16 -23.91
C GLU A 98 21.46 -14.22 -23.89
N ARG A 99 21.51 -13.18 -23.04
CA ARG A 99 20.39 -12.23 -22.91
C ARG A 99 20.02 -11.55 -24.23
N SER A 100 21.00 -11.32 -25.09
CA SER A 100 20.86 -10.73 -26.43
C SER A 100 19.93 -11.51 -27.36
N LYS A 101 19.78 -12.84 -27.16
CA LYS A 101 18.89 -13.69 -27.98
C LYS A 101 17.40 -13.35 -27.79
N PHE A 102 17.04 -12.65 -26.72
CA PHE A 102 15.67 -12.27 -26.39
C PHE A 102 15.30 -10.84 -26.80
N GLY A 103 16.22 -10.12 -27.47
CA GLY A 103 16.00 -8.75 -27.91
C GLY A 103 16.05 -7.72 -26.79
N LYS A 104 15.62 -6.49 -27.11
CA LYS A 104 15.59 -5.38 -26.16
C LYS A 104 14.53 -5.65 -25.08
N PRO A 105 14.84 -5.48 -23.78
CA PRO A 105 13.84 -5.61 -22.73
C PRO A 105 12.67 -4.63 -22.96
N TRP A 106 11.45 -5.08 -22.66
CA TRP A 106 10.23 -4.27 -22.76
C TRP A 106 9.93 -3.70 -24.15
N THR A 107 10.31 -4.42 -25.22
CA THR A 107 10.06 -3.98 -26.58
C THR A 107 8.62 -4.27 -27.03
N ASP A 108 7.95 -3.27 -27.60
CA ASP A 108 6.66 -3.41 -28.32
C ASP A 108 6.81 -4.05 -29.72
N LYS A 109 7.88 -4.81 -29.94
CA LYS A 109 8.21 -5.40 -31.25
C LYS A 109 8.29 -6.92 -31.20
N ALA A 110 7.76 -7.51 -30.13
CA ALA A 110 7.73 -8.95 -29.97
C ALA A 110 6.81 -9.58 -31.03
N GLN A 111 7.31 -10.62 -31.70
CA GLN A 111 6.53 -11.32 -32.72
C GLN A 111 5.67 -12.42 -32.07
N GLY A 112 4.41 -12.53 -32.48
CA GLY A 112 3.50 -13.58 -32.00
C GLY A 112 3.05 -13.41 -30.54
N VAL A 113 3.33 -12.27 -29.91
CA VAL A 113 2.86 -11.94 -28.55
C VAL A 113 1.62 -11.06 -28.66
N ALA A 114 0.57 -11.39 -27.92
CA ALA A 114 -0.63 -10.58 -27.87
C ALA A 114 -0.32 -9.14 -27.46
N PHE A 115 -1.02 -8.17 -28.06
CA PHE A 115 -0.89 -6.73 -27.86
C PHE A 115 0.43 -6.09 -28.33
N ALA A 116 1.45 -6.85 -28.70
CA ALA A 116 2.67 -6.28 -29.27
C ALA A 116 2.43 -5.62 -30.64
N GLY A 117 3.14 -4.52 -30.90
CA GLY A 117 3.09 -3.75 -32.14
C GLY A 117 1.92 -2.76 -32.20
N ASN A 118 1.26 -2.48 -31.07
CA ASN A 118 0.14 -1.56 -30.98
C ASN A 118 0.56 -0.11 -30.67
N SER A 119 1.86 0.17 -30.59
CA SER A 119 2.46 1.45 -30.19
C SER A 119 2.37 1.79 -28.70
N CYS A 120 1.86 0.87 -27.88
CA CYS A 120 1.92 0.94 -26.43
C CYS A 120 3.16 0.19 -25.92
N GLY A 121 3.64 0.54 -24.71
CA GLY A 121 4.73 -0.20 -24.12
C GLY A 121 4.25 -1.53 -23.55
N THR A 122 5.05 -2.60 -23.64
CA THR A 122 4.73 -3.92 -23.08
C THR A 122 4.26 -3.88 -21.63
N ARG A 123 4.80 -2.95 -20.82
CA ARG A 123 4.34 -2.69 -19.46
C ARG A 123 2.85 -2.38 -19.43
N ASP A 124 2.46 -1.37 -20.19
CA ASP A 124 1.12 -0.82 -20.17
C ASP A 124 0.12 -1.79 -20.83
N ASP A 125 0.56 -2.60 -21.80
CA ASP A 125 -0.23 -3.71 -22.34
C ASP A 125 -0.60 -4.75 -21.27
N ILE A 126 0.38 -5.15 -20.45
CA ILE A 126 0.16 -6.14 -19.37
C ILE A 126 -0.68 -5.53 -18.26
N LEU A 127 -0.44 -4.27 -17.88
CA LEU A 127 -1.27 -3.58 -16.89
C LEU A 127 -2.73 -3.47 -17.35
N ASN A 128 -2.97 -3.10 -18.62
CA ASN A 128 -4.32 -2.99 -19.15
C ASN A 128 -5.01 -4.36 -19.26
N ARG A 129 -4.27 -5.44 -19.49
CA ARG A 129 -4.80 -6.81 -19.51
C ARG A 129 -5.17 -7.33 -18.12
N ASP A 130 -4.30 -7.11 -17.13
CA ASP A 130 -4.36 -7.80 -15.84
C ASP A 130 -5.04 -6.99 -14.74
N LEU A 131 -5.08 -5.66 -14.85
CA LEU A 131 -5.79 -4.84 -13.87
C LEU A 131 -7.29 -4.87 -14.11
N VAL A 132 -8.02 -4.91 -13.01
CA VAL A 132 -9.45 -4.60 -12.97
C VAL A 132 -9.64 -3.10 -12.86
N ASN A 133 -10.52 -2.55 -13.70
CA ASN A 133 -10.82 -1.12 -13.80
C ASN A 133 -9.58 -0.22 -14.01
N PRO A 134 -8.73 -0.50 -15.02
CA PRO A 134 -7.53 0.29 -15.28
C PRO A 134 -7.90 1.73 -15.64
N GLN A 135 -7.21 2.68 -15.00
CA GLN A 135 -7.27 4.10 -15.33
C GLN A 135 -6.08 4.45 -16.22
N HIS A 136 -6.32 5.32 -17.19
CA HIS A 136 -5.33 5.71 -18.18
C HIS A 136 -5.15 7.22 -18.22
N LYS A 137 -3.92 7.70 -18.47
CA LYS A 137 -3.68 9.13 -18.77
C LYS A 137 -3.80 9.46 -20.25
N ASP A 138 -3.60 8.47 -21.12
CA ASP A 138 -3.67 8.54 -22.57
C ASP A 138 -4.09 7.17 -23.13
N ASN A 139 -4.00 6.93 -24.43
CA ASN A 139 -4.45 5.67 -25.04
C ASN A 139 -3.65 4.44 -24.60
N CYS A 140 -2.47 4.61 -24.00
CA CYS A 140 -1.61 3.51 -23.61
C CYS A 140 -1.34 3.51 -22.11
N VAL A 141 -0.96 4.65 -21.54
CA VAL A 141 -0.32 4.67 -20.23
C VAL A 141 -1.33 4.47 -19.10
N VAL A 142 -1.15 3.37 -18.38
CA VAL A 142 -1.94 3.01 -17.21
C VAL A 142 -1.40 3.71 -15.97
N THR A 143 -2.30 4.33 -15.20
CA THR A 143 -1.98 5.10 -13.99
C THR A 143 -2.41 4.40 -12.70
N SER A 144 -3.52 3.67 -12.72
CA SER A 144 -3.99 2.91 -11.54
C SER A 144 -4.96 1.78 -11.93
N GLY A 145 -5.26 0.91 -10.97
CA GLY A 145 -6.25 -0.16 -11.08
C GLY A 145 -6.11 -1.16 -9.93
N LYS A 146 -6.87 -2.25 -9.98
CA LYS A 146 -6.80 -3.33 -8.97
C LYS A 146 -6.23 -4.60 -9.57
N LEU A 147 -5.14 -5.11 -9.02
CA LEU A 147 -4.54 -6.39 -9.40
C LEU A 147 -5.07 -7.50 -8.49
N TRP A 148 -5.52 -8.60 -9.06
CA TRP A 148 -5.86 -9.81 -8.29
C TRP A 148 -4.59 -10.43 -7.70
N ASN A 149 -4.61 -10.70 -6.39
CA ASN A 149 -3.51 -11.35 -5.68
C ASN A 149 -3.83 -12.84 -5.42
N PRO A 150 -3.36 -13.78 -6.26
CA PRO A 150 -3.60 -15.21 -6.03
C PRO A 150 -2.83 -15.77 -4.83
N TYR A 151 -1.92 -14.98 -4.24
CA TYR A 151 -1.10 -15.36 -3.09
C TYR A 151 -1.60 -14.73 -1.77
N GLY A 152 -2.79 -14.12 -1.76
CA GLY A 152 -3.46 -13.69 -0.54
C GLY A 152 -3.54 -14.87 0.44
N THR A 153 -3.03 -14.69 1.66
CA THR A 153 -3.03 -15.75 2.66
C THR A 153 -4.46 -16.06 3.10
N LYS A 154 -4.83 -17.35 3.13
CA LYS A 154 -6.07 -17.82 3.76
C LYS A 154 -6.09 -17.34 5.21
N GLY A 155 -6.85 -16.28 5.50
CA GLY A 155 -6.95 -15.67 6.82
C GLY A 155 -6.92 -14.14 6.84
N ASN A 156 -6.47 -13.48 5.76
CA ASN A 156 -6.63 -12.03 5.61
C ASN A 156 -7.60 -11.71 4.45
N PRO A 157 -8.91 -11.51 4.72
CA PRO A 157 -9.90 -11.22 3.69
C PRO A 157 -9.68 -9.87 2.96
N ASN A 158 -8.70 -9.07 3.40
CA ASN A 158 -8.35 -7.80 2.76
C ASN A 158 -7.17 -7.91 1.78
N ASN A 159 -6.63 -9.11 1.52
CA ASN A 159 -5.38 -9.29 0.77
C ASN A 159 -5.55 -9.93 -0.62
N ASP A 160 -6.79 -10.06 -1.08
CA ASP A 160 -7.15 -10.62 -2.39
C ASP A 160 -6.90 -9.65 -3.55
N TRP A 161 -6.79 -8.36 -3.25
CA TRP A 161 -6.59 -7.29 -4.23
C TRP A 161 -5.45 -6.38 -3.82
N ILE A 162 -4.67 -5.95 -4.82
CA ILE A 162 -3.63 -4.95 -4.64
C ILE A 162 -4.00 -3.71 -5.46
N ASP A 163 -4.04 -2.56 -4.80
CA ASP A 163 -4.16 -1.28 -5.48
C ASP A 163 -2.83 -0.94 -6.16
N PHE A 164 -2.84 -0.90 -7.49
CA PHE A 164 -1.73 -0.39 -8.27
C PHE A 164 -1.89 1.12 -8.46
N THR A 165 -0.81 1.86 -8.21
CA THR A 165 -0.71 3.26 -8.62
C THR A 165 0.71 3.50 -9.10
N ARG A 166 0.84 4.01 -10.32
CA ARG A 166 2.12 4.23 -10.97
C ARG A 166 3.02 5.17 -10.16
N GLY A 167 4.30 4.83 -10.01
CA GLY A 167 5.32 5.69 -9.39
C GLY A 167 5.24 5.88 -7.86
N SER A 168 4.11 5.61 -7.21
CA SER A 168 4.10 5.34 -5.77
C SER A 168 4.64 3.93 -5.58
N GLY A 169 5.64 3.72 -4.73
CA GLY A 169 6.15 2.38 -4.38
C GLY A 169 5.09 1.52 -3.68
N THR A 170 4.06 1.13 -4.43
CA THR A 170 2.97 0.26 -4.01
C THR A 170 3.46 -1.18 -3.93
N ALA A 171 2.61 -2.07 -3.42
CA ALA A 171 2.93 -3.50 -3.34
C ALA A 171 3.18 -4.15 -4.71
N VAL A 172 2.75 -3.55 -5.82
CA VAL A 172 3.13 -3.95 -7.17
C VAL A 172 4.15 -2.96 -7.72
N ASP A 173 5.33 -3.47 -8.01
CA ASP A 173 6.40 -2.69 -8.60
C ASP A 173 6.76 -3.22 -10.00
N ILE A 174 6.39 -2.43 -11.00
CA ILE A 174 6.59 -2.73 -12.43
C ILE A 174 7.37 -1.59 -13.10
N ASP A 175 7.74 -0.55 -12.34
CA ASP A 175 8.32 0.70 -12.85
C ASP A 175 9.86 0.73 -12.73
N HIS A 176 10.48 -0.29 -12.16
CA HIS A 176 11.95 -0.34 -12.01
C HIS A 176 12.65 -0.57 -13.36
N VAL A 177 13.75 0.17 -13.55
CA VAL A 177 14.61 0.19 -14.74
C VAL A 177 16.03 -0.20 -14.37
#